data_AF-A0A1W1UX36-F1
#
_entry.id   AF-A0A1W1UX36-F1
#
_cell.length_a   1.000
_cell.length_b   1.000
_cell.length_c   1.000
_cell.angle_alpha   90.00
_cell.angle_beta   90.00
_cell.angle_gamma   90.00
#
_symmetry.space_group_name_H-M   'P 1'
#
loop_
_entity.id
_entity.type
_entity.pdbx_description
1 polymer ?
#
loop_
_entity_poly.entity_id
_entity_poly.type
_entity_poly.pdbx_seq_one_letter_code
_entity_poly.pdbx_strand_id
1 'polypeptide(L)'
;MERPFTVMEGLVAIVGNELNFPLPPGATWPGLAALPGRMAERVQLVGTYIVPGTRITPHVTPRDLESGVAYVHGLLLLLSQGLERLAVLERTVHPRSLNQTVAGAMVGTVRERLAKWLSDRYALSRKST
;
A
#
# COMPACT_ATOMS: atom_id res chain seq x y z
N MET A 1 14.88 8.80 -7.07
CA MET A 1 15.82 7.73 -6.68
C MET A 1 15.05 6.41 -6.69
N GLU A 2 15.46 5.44 -7.51
CA GLU A 2 14.74 4.16 -7.61
C GLU A 2 15.28 3.08 -6.66
N ARG A 3 16.50 3.26 -6.14
CA ARG A 3 17.15 2.30 -5.24
C ARG A 3 16.65 2.42 -3.80
N PRO A 4 16.70 1.33 -3.01
CA PRO A 4 16.31 1.36 -1.62
C PRO A 4 17.18 2.31 -0.78
N PHE A 5 16.57 2.94 0.23
CA PHE A 5 17.26 3.73 1.25
C PHE A 5 16.44 3.82 2.54
N THR A 6 17.11 4.11 3.65
CA THR A 6 16.45 4.39 4.94
C THR A 6 16.68 5.85 5.31
N VAL A 7 15.64 6.53 5.79
CA VAL A 7 15.74 7.89 6.31
C VAL A 7 16.28 7.83 7.73
N MET A 8 17.44 8.42 7.98
CA MET A 8 18.06 8.43 9.31
C MET A 8 17.58 9.63 10.13
N GLU A 9 17.50 10.80 9.49
CA GLU A 9 17.08 12.07 10.08
C GLU A 9 16.36 12.89 9.01
N GLY A 10 15.41 13.75 9.39
CA GLY A 10 14.67 14.61 8.46
C GLY A 10 13.47 13.92 7.80
N LEU A 11 13.22 14.21 6.52
CA LEU A 11 12.03 13.75 5.81
C LEU A 11 12.31 13.58 4.31
N VAL A 12 11.82 12.49 3.73
CA VAL A 12 11.80 12.30 2.27
C VAL A 12 10.37 12.18 1.79
N ALA A 13 9.97 12.93 0.78
CA ALA A 13 8.69 12.77 0.11
C ALA A 13 8.85 11.86 -1.11
N ILE A 14 8.09 10.76 -1.13
CA ILE A 14 7.89 9.92 -2.30
C ILE A 14 6.70 10.48 -3.06
N VAL A 15 6.94 10.90 -4.31
CA VAL A 15 5.91 11.46 -5.17
C VAL A 15 5.67 10.48 -6.30
N GLY A 16 4.45 9.97 -6.32
CA GLY A 16 3.94 9.06 -7.31
C GLY A 16 2.87 9.69 -8.19
N ASN A 17 2.40 8.94 -9.18
CA ASN A 17 1.32 9.40 -10.05
C ASN A 17 -0.01 9.45 -9.29
N GLU A 18 -0.33 8.39 -8.53
CA GLU A 18 -1.56 8.32 -7.73
C GLU A 18 -1.29 8.40 -6.21
N LEU A 19 -0.08 8.04 -5.78
CA LEU A 19 0.26 7.92 -4.37
C LEU A 19 1.46 8.80 -4.00
N ASN A 20 1.20 9.80 -3.16
CA ASN A 20 2.21 10.66 -2.57
C ASN A 20 2.27 10.41 -1.07
N PHE A 21 3.47 10.22 -0.52
CA PHE A 21 3.61 9.99 0.91
C PHE A 21 4.99 10.38 1.45
N PRO A 22 5.04 10.82 2.72
CA PRO A 22 6.30 11.04 3.40
C PRO A 22 6.90 9.73 3.94
N LEU A 23 8.24 9.71 3.98
CA LEU A 23 9.08 8.78 4.72
C LEU A 23 9.70 9.54 5.89
N PRO A 24 9.19 9.36 7.12
CA PRO A 24 9.77 9.94 8.32
C PRO A 24 11.10 9.26 8.69
N PRO A 25 11.84 9.78 9.70
CA PRO A 25 13.01 9.11 10.23
C PRO A 25 12.69 7.67 10.67
N GLY A 26 13.59 6.75 10.35
CA GLY A 26 13.45 5.30 10.54
C GLY A 26 12.67 4.58 9.44
N ALA A 27 12.01 5.29 8.52
CA ALA A 27 11.28 4.66 7.43
C ALA A 27 12.20 4.31 6.25
N THR A 28 11.89 3.19 5.60
CA THR A 28 12.65 2.66 4.46
C THR A 28 11.83 2.79 3.18
N TRP A 29 12.42 3.40 2.15
CA TRP A 29 11.97 3.24 0.77
C TRP A 29 12.49 1.90 0.25
N PRO A 30 11.63 0.93 -0.09
CA PRO A 30 12.09 -0.36 -0.60
C PRO A 30 12.49 -0.33 -2.08
N GLY A 31 12.26 0.78 -2.78
CA GLY A 31 12.40 0.85 -4.24
C GLY A 31 11.20 0.24 -4.99
N LEU A 32 10.97 0.69 -6.22
CA LEU A 32 9.83 0.21 -7.02
C LEU A 32 9.90 -1.30 -7.31
N ALA A 33 11.10 -1.82 -7.57
CA ALA A 33 11.30 -3.23 -7.93
C ALA A 33 10.96 -4.21 -6.79
N ALA A 34 10.99 -3.74 -5.54
CA ALA A 34 10.61 -4.54 -4.38
C ALA A 34 9.10 -4.49 -4.09
N LEU A 35 8.36 -3.58 -4.74
CA LEU A 35 6.92 -3.50 -4.57
C LEU A 35 6.20 -4.54 -5.44
N PRO A 36 5.15 -5.20 -4.92
CA PRO A 36 4.26 -6.02 -5.74
C PRO A 36 3.70 -5.22 -6.93
N GLY A 37 3.52 -5.83 -8.10
CA GLY A 37 3.18 -5.14 -9.37
C GLY A 37 2.09 -4.06 -9.26
N ARG A 38 0.92 -4.40 -8.69
CA ARG A 38 -0.15 -3.39 -8.47
C ARG A 38 0.21 -2.26 -7.51
N MET A 39 1.07 -2.49 -6.53
CA MET A 39 1.55 -1.42 -5.65
C MET A 39 2.53 -0.52 -6.42
N ALA A 40 3.43 -1.12 -7.19
CA ALA A 40 4.34 -0.38 -8.07
C ALA A 40 3.58 0.47 -9.11
N GLU A 41 2.49 -0.06 -9.68
CA GLU A 41 1.60 0.64 -10.62
C GLU A 41 0.93 1.87 -9.99
N ARG A 42 0.48 1.77 -8.73
CA ARG A 42 -0.14 2.92 -8.04
C ARG A 42 0.87 3.96 -7.59
N VAL A 43 2.05 3.51 -7.18
CA VAL A 43 3.12 4.44 -6.84
C VAL A 43 3.62 5.14 -8.10
N GLN A 44 3.95 4.42 -9.18
CA GLN A 44 4.45 5.00 -10.44
C GLN A 44 5.37 6.21 -10.18
N LEU A 45 6.55 5.93 -9.61
CA LEU A 45 7.41 6.96 -9.03
C LEU A 45 7.68 8.09 -10.03
N VAL A 46 7.23 9.29 -9.70
CA VAL A 46 7.49 10.53 -10.44
C VAL A 46 8.75 11.20 -9.89
N GLY A 47 8.91 11.20 -8.57
CA GLY A 47 10.01 11.90 -7.92
C GLY A 47 10.28 11.47 -6.48
N THR A 48 11.48 11.79 -6.02
CA THR A 48 11.90 11.65 -4.62
C THR A 48 12.44 12.99 -4.19
N TYR A 49 11.79 13.65 -3.24
CA TYR A 49 12.18 14.98 -2.78
C TYR A 49 12.71 14.88 -1.36
N ILE A 50 13.95 15.32 -1.17
CA ILE A 50 14.66 15.25 0.10
C ILE A 50 14.58 16.64 0.74
N VAL A 51 13.99 16.74 1.94
CA VAL A 51 13.91 18.01 2.67
C VAL A 51 15.34 18.44 3.09
N PRO A 52 15.70 19.73 3.00
CA PRO A 52 17.02 20.20 3.44
C PRO A 52 17.37 19.73 4.85
N GLY A 53 18.60 19.22 5.03
CA GLY A 53 19.07 18.66 6.30
C GLY A 53 18.73 17.18 6.51
N THR A 54 17.99 16.54 5.60
CA THR A 54 17.68 15.10 5.70
C THR A 54 18.91 14.25 5.44
N ARG A 55 19.11 13.23 6.27
CA ARG A 55 20.17 12.22 6.11
C ARG A 55 19.54 10.89 5.76
N ILE A 56 20.05 10.25 4.71
CA ILE A 56 19.62 8.92 4.27
C ILE A 56 20.82 7.96 4.24
N THR A 57 20.55 6.66 4.34
CA THR A 57 21.55 5.61 4.15
C THR A 57 21.12 4.63 3.06
N PRO A 58 22.03 4.26 2.14
CA PRO A 58 21.76 3.18 1.18
C PRO A 58 21.96 1.78 1.78
N HIS A 59 22.44 1.69 3.03
CA HIS A 59 22.65 0.42 3.73
C HIS A 59 21.32 -0.10 4.28
N VAL A 60 20.57 -0.78 3.42
CA VAL A 60 19.25 -1.33 3.73
C VAL A 60 19.37 -2.85 3.91
N THR A 61 18.91 -3.37 5.04
CA THR A 61 18.87 -4.82 5.31
C THR A 61 17.62 -5.47 4.71
N PRO A 62 17.57 -6.80 4.55
CA PRO A 62 16.34 -7.48 4.12
C PRO A 62 15.12 -7.16 5.00
N ARG A 63 15.31 -7.05 6.32
CA ARG A 63 14.25 -6.68 7.26
C ARG A 63 13.74 -5.25 7.05
N ASP A 64 14.63 -4.34 6.67
CA ASP A 64 14.26 -2.96 6.36
C ASP A 64 13.43 -2.90 5.06
N LEU A 65 13.78 -3.73 4.07
CA LEU A 65 12.98 -3.85 2.84
C LEU A 65 11.58 -4.38 3.14
N GLU A 66 11.48 -5.45 3.92
CA GLU A 66 10.18 -5.99 4.37
C GLU A 66 9.34 -4.94 5.08
N SER A 67 9.97 -4.20 6.00
CA SER A 67 9.31 -3.11 6.74
C SER A 67 8.88 -1.97 5.81
N GLY A 68 9.70 -1.63 4.83
CA GLY A 68 9.38 -0.62 3.81
C GLY A 68 8.20 -1.04 2.92
N VAL A 69 8.17 -2.31 2.47
CA VAL A 69 7.04 -2.85 1.71
C VAL A 69 5.77 -2.85 2.55
N ALA A 70 5.86 -3.29 3.81
CA ALA A 70 4.72 -3.29 4.74
C ALA A 70 4.20 -1.87 5.01
N TYR A 71 5.09 -0.88 5.14
CA TYR A 71 4.71 0.52 5.30
C TYR A 71 3.93 1.04 4.08
N VAL A 72 4.44 0.81 2.85
CA VAL A 72 3.73 1.21 1.62
C VAL A 72 2.39 0.50 1.50
N HIS A 73 2.30 -0.78 1.88
CA HIS A 73 1.03 -1.51 1.91
C HIS A 73 0.05 -0.89 2.92
N GLY A 74 0.51 -0.56 4.12
CA GLY A 74 -0.28 0.13 5.14
C GLY A 74 -0.81 1.48 4.66
N LEU A 75 0.01 2.27 3.97
CA LEU A 75 -0.41 3.52 3.36
C LEU A 75 -1.48 3.32 2.29
N LEU A 76 -1.30 2.33 1.41
CA LEU A 76 -2.32 1.98 0.42
C LEU A 76 -3.64 1.57 1.07
N LEU A 77 -3.60 0.79 2.16
CA LEU A 77 -4.80 0.44 2.92
C LEU A 77 -5.48 1.67 3.50
N LEU A 78 -4.70 2.57 4.11
CA LEU A 78 -5.21 3.79 4.74
C LEU A 78 -5.87 4.72 3.72
N LEU A 79 -5.27 4.84 2.54
CA LEU A 79 -5.67 5.81 1.52
C LEU A 79 -6.71 5.25 0.52
N SER A 80 -6.79 3.93 0.35
CA SER A 80 -7.82 3.29 -0.49
C SER A 80 -9.20 3.35 0.19
N GLN A 81 -10.27 3.36 -0.60
CA GLN A 81 -11.64 3.34 -0.10
C GLN A 81 -12.47 2.17 -0.67
N GLY A 82 -13.44 1.69 0.11
CA GLY A 82 -14.43 0.71 -0.31
C GLY A 82 -13.84 -0.57 -0.95
N LEU A 83 -14.26 -0.89 -2.18
CA LEU A 83 -13.83 -2.07 -2.92
C LEU A 83 -12.33 -2.09 -3.24
N GLU A 84 -11.71 -0.93 -3.38
CA GLU A 84 -10.28 -0.81 -3.61
C GLU A 84 -9.50 -1.24 -2.37
N ARG A 85 -9.94 -0.80 -1.18
CA ARG A 85 -9.37 -1.24 0.10
C ARG A 85 -9.54 -2.74 0.29
N LEU A 86 -10.67 -3.31 -0.14
CA LEU A 86 -10.87 -4.75 -0.15
C LEU A 86 -9.83 -5.45 -1.04
N ALA A 87 -9.62 -4.97 -2.27
CA ALA A 87 -8.64 -5.54 -3.21
C ALA A 87 -7.20 -5.51 -2.66
N VAL A 88 -6.85 -4.48 -1.88
CA VAL A 88 -5.55 -4.38 -1.19
C VAL A 88 -5.48 -5.36 -0.01
N LEU A 89 -6.59 -5.58 0.72
CA LEU A 89 -6.67 -6.55 1.83
C LEU A 89 -6.62 -8.01 1.38
N GLU A 90 -7.20 -8.37 0.21
CA GLU A 90 -7.22 -9.78 -0.26
C GLU A 90 -5.81 -10.37 -0.43
N ARG A 91 -4.78 -9.50 -0.51
CA ARG A 91 -3.37 -9.86 -0.62
C ARG A 91 -2.70 -10.15 0.71
N THR A 92 -3.23 -9.62 1.80
CA THR A 92 -2.69 -9.81 3.15
C THR A 92 -3.44 -10.90 3.90
N VAL A 93 -4.75 -10.96 3.71
CA VAL A 93 -5.63 -11.92 4.37
C VAL A 93 -6.60 -12.46 3.34
N HIS A 94 -6.74 -13.78 3.28
CA HIS A 94 -7.71 -14.38 2.39
C HIS A 94 -9.12 -13.92 2.84
N PRO A 95 -9.89 -13.19 2.02
CA PRO A 95 -11.14 -12.58 2.50
C PRO A 95 -12.18 -13.61 2.98
N ARG A 96 -12.04 -14.86 2.51
CA ARG A 96 -12.88 -16.00 2.90
C ARG A 96 -12.53 -16.57 4.28
N SER A 97 -11.35 -16.28 4.82
CA SER A 97 -11.00 -16.64 6.20
C SER A 97 -11.47 -15.60 7.22
N LEU A 98 -11.96 -14.44 6.76
CA LEU A 98 -12.53 -13.40 7.62
C LEU A 98 -14.05 -13.54 7.68
N ASN A 99 -14.62 -13.41 8.87
CA ASN A 99 -16.06 -13.20 8.97
C ASN A 99 -16.41 -11.82 8.37
N GLN A 100 -17.63 -11.68 7.83
CA GLN A 100 -18.04 -10.48 7.09
C GLN A 100 -18.03 -9.21 7.94
N THR A 101 -18.17 -9.33 9.26
CA THR A 101 -18.11 -8.20 10.19
C THR A 101 -16.68 -7.64 10.30
N VAL A 102 -15.70 -8.51 10.46
CA VAL A 102 -14.27 -8.14 10.51
C VAL A 102 -13.83 -7.59 9.15
N ALA A 103 -14.21 -8.26 8.06
CA ALA A 103 -13.92 -7.77 6.72
C ALA A 103 -14.55 -6.38 6.49
N GLY A 104 -15.80 -6.18 6.94
CA GLY A 104 -16.50 -4.90 6.88
C GLY A 104 -15.76 -3.80 7.63
N ALA A 105 -15.39 -4.07 8.89
CA ALA A 105 -14.62 -3.15 9.71
C ALA A 105 -13.28 -2.76 9.06
N MET A 106 -12.54 -3.75 8.52
CA MET A 106 -11.26 -3.51 7.85
C MET A 106 -11.39 -2.64 6.60
N VAL A 107 -12.48 -2.76 5.84
CA VAL A 107 -12.72 -1.91 4.66
C VAL A 107 -13.42 -0.59 4.99
N GLY A 108 -13.75 -0.34 6.26
CA GLY A 108 -14.47 0.86 6.71
C GLY A 108 -15.94 0.89 6.28
N THR A 109 -16.61 -0.27 6.24
CA THR A 109 -18.01 -0.39 5.82
C THR A 109 -18.80 -1.33 6.73
N VAL A 110 -20.13 -1.23 6.67
CA VAL A 110 -21.01 -2.17 7.37
C VAL A 110 -21.17 -3.47 6.58
N ARG A 111 -21.43 -4.58 7.29
CA ARG A 111 -21.54 -5.93 6.74
C ARG A 111 -22.46 -6.00 5.51
N GLU A 112 -23.62 -5.36 5.58
CA GLU A 112 -24.66 -5.39 4.54
C GLU A 112 -24.16 -4.76 3.24
N ARG A 113 -23.42 -3.65 3.36
CA ARG A 113 -22.83 -2.96 2.21
C ARG A 113 -21.70 -3.78 1.59
N LEU A 114 -20.88 -4.43 2.43
CA LEU A 114 -19.85 -5.36 1.95
C LEU A 114 -20.45 -6.58 1.22
N ALA A 115 -21.50 -7.19 1.78
CA ALA A 115 -22.17 -8.33 1.19
C ALA A 115 -22.74 -8.00 -0.20
N LYS A 116 -23.36 -6.82 -0.34
CA LYS A 116 -23.83 -6.31 -1.63
C LYS A 116 -22.69 -6.16 -2.64
N TRP A 117 -21.60 -5.50 -2.25
CA TRP A 117 -20.43 -5.33 -3.12
C TRP A 117 -19.84 -6.65 -3.62
N LEU A 118 -19.73 -7.65 -2.74
CA LEU A 118 -19.24 -8.98 -3.11
C LEU A 118 -20.20 -9.66 -4.09
N SER A 119 -21.51 -9.60 -3.83
CA SER A 119 -22.53 -10.16 -4.74
C SER A 119 -22.47 -9.52 -6.13
N ASP A 120 -22.40 -8.19 -6.19
CA ASP A 120 -22.32 -7.43 -7.45
C ASP A 120 -21.05 -7.82 -8.24
N ARG A 121 -19.90 -7.93 -7.55
CA ARG A 121 -18.62 -8.35 -8.15
C ARG A 121 -18.71 -9.77 -8.74
N TYR A 122 -19.31 -10.72 -8.03
CA TYR A 122 -19.50 -12.09 -8.53
C TYR A 122 -20.48 -12.17 -9.71
N ALA A 123 -21.53 -11.36 -9.71
CA ALA A 123 -22.49 -11.29 -10.81
C ALA A 123 -21.85 -10.77 -12.10
N LEU A 124 -20.93 -9.80 -11.99
CA LEU A 124 -20.17 -9.28 -13.13
C LEU A 124 -19.19 -10.30 -13.71
N SER A 125 -18.46 -11.05 -12.87
CA SER A 125 -17.52 -12.07 -13.34
C SER A 125 -18.17 -13.22 -14.13
N ARG A 126 -19.45 -13.54 -13.87
CA ARG A 126 -20.20 -14.59 -14.61
C ARG A 126 -20.73 -14.14 -15.97
N LYS A 127 -20.81 -12.83 -16.24
CA LYS A 127 -21.29 -12.29 -17.53
C LYS A 127 -20.18 -12.11 -18.56
N SER A 128 -18.92 -12.26 -18.15
CA SER A 128 -17.74 -12.10 -19.00
C SER A 128 -17.15 -13.45 -19.45
N THR A 129 -17.86 -14.55 -19.19
CA THR A 129 -17.54 -15.92 -19.62
C THR A 129 -18.61 -16.38 -20.59
#